data_AF-A0A0J9W333-F1
#
_entry.id   AF-A0A0J9W333-F1
#
_cell.length_a   1.000
_cell.length_b   1.000
_cell.length_c   1.000
_cell.angle_alpha   90.00
_cell.angle_beta   90.00
_cell.angle_gamma   90.00
#
_symmetry.space_group_name_H-M   'P 1'
#
loop_
_entity.id
_entity.type
_entity.pdbx_description
1 polymer ?
#
loop_
_entity_poly.entity_id
_entity_poly.type
_entity_poly.pdbx_seq_one_letter_code
_entity_poly.pdbx_strand_id
1 'polypeptide(L)'
;MPSVTSPPPTVGADQKATQAPGHLPARTYLGGQTQRNNTANATMDSAKETAKETFHKVIHPSMDPSKNTQQPASTGLERDLEPKPQKVHLPSEGEDIVYTPSGKLAGKKAFITGGVSGIGRAVAILFAMEGATVAIVYLPPEEEDAQHTKTQVEKNGGQVILIPSDLSLSINCKDVAKRAVEALGGIDIFVNNAATRQEQGDICDISEELWASTFRVNLDSYFHLTKPRDVYGCYCHIVAESAPKARESRLAMTRLRVEEAKRSVERLQSKGTTVNADETVAMMIHTDQVERKISEGTGYLHCFRGRVNLRRTEIACLTWICQTICGSSFMGNSTYFYEQAGLADSSAFDLTIAQFALGFIGTVLSWPLMARVGRRKIYVWGLFLLTVILFVTGCLGIPPKAASRSWGIGSLLLVYTFTYDITVGPVCYSLVAELPSSRLRQRTIVLARNAYNIVGVAYTNIIGLYSLNPTAWNWGAKSAFFWAGNCALCFVWAYFRLPEPKDRSYAELDMLFDQGVSARKFATTYVNPYETERRSGQDSDSKGKVMSHVE
;
A
#
# COMPACT_ATOMS: atom_id res chain seq x y z
N MET A 1 -75.80 -5.57 -10.60
CA MET A 1 -75.75 -4.63 -9.46
C MET A 1 -74.77 -5.21 -8.46
N PRO A 2 -73.48 -4.94 -8.62
CA PRO A 2 -72.59 -6.07 -8.87
C PRO A 2 -71.46 -6.16 -7.85
N SER A 3 -70.82 -7.30 -7.60
CA SER A 3 -70.85 -8.62 -8.25
C SER A 3 -70.10 -9.59 -7.30
N VAL A 4 -70.68 -10.69 -6.82
CA VAL A 4 -70.92 -11.97 -7.52
C VAL A 4 -69.65 -12.84 -7.62
N THR A 5 -69.62 -13.84 -6.71
CA THR A 5 -69.34 -15.28 -6.92
C THR A 5 -68.09 -15.78 -7.68
N SER A 6 -67.42 -16.74 -7.05
CA SER A 6 -66.73 -17.91 -7.64
C SER A 6 -67.59 -18.71 -8.66
N PRO A 7 -67.08 -19.69 -9.46
CA PRO A 7 -65.77 -19.92 -10.09
C PRO A 7 -65.93 -20.23 -11.63
N PRO A 8 -65.14 -21.10 -12.33
CA PRO A 8 -64.67 -20.90 -13.72
C PRO A 8 -65.56 -21.51 -14.83
N PRO A 9 -65.19 -21.38 -16.12
CA PRO A 9 -64.85 -22.60 -16.86
C PRO A 9 -63.82 -22.47 -18.01
N THR A 10 -63.26 -23.65 -18.30
CA THR A 10 -62.54 -24.16 -19.49
C THR A 10 -63.34 -24.14 -20.79
N VAL A 11 -62.65 -24.20 -21.95
CA VAL A 11 -62.78 -25.13 -23.12
C VAL A 11 -61.93 -24.53 -24.27
N GLY A 12 -61.12 -25.25 -25.06
CA GLY A 12 -60.89 -26.69 -25.19
C GLY A 12 -59.90 -27.05 -26.31
N ALA A 13 -59.66 -28.37 -26.40
CA ALA A 13 -59.09 -29.18 -27.50
C ALA A 13 -57.55 -29.24 -27.65
N ASP A 14 -56.88 -30.38 -27.87
CA ASP A 14 -57.31 -31.74 -28.23
C ASP A 14 -56.20 -32.78 -27.90
N GLN A 15 -56.63 -33.97 -27.47
CA GLN A 15 -56.12 -35.35 -27.74
C GLN A 15 -54.67 -35.87 -27.51
N LYS A 16 -54.64 -36.98 -26.72
CA LYS A 16 -53.86 -38.26 -26.80
C LYS A 16 -52.36 -38.22 -26.44
N ALA A 17 -51.86 -38.82 -25.34
CA ALA A 17 -51.79 -40.25 -24.91
C ALA A 17 -51.03 -41.13 -25.95
N THR A 18 -50.03 -41.99 -25.69
CA THR A 18 -49.57 -42.75 -24.51
C THR A 18 -48.25 -43.51 -24.87
N GLN A 19 -47.58 -44.12 -23.88
CA GLN A 19 -46.75 -45.35 -23.91
C GLN A 19 -45.19 -45.29 -23.91
N ALA A 20 -44.63 -46.10 -22.99
CA ALA A 20 -43.23 -46.54 -22.83
C ALA A 20 -43.11 -48.04 -23.24
N PRO A 21 -42.02 -48.79 -22.95
CA PRO A 21 -40.62 -48.72 -23.39
C PRO A 21 -40.16 -50.01 -24.14
N GLY A 22 -38.97 -50.03 -24.79
CA GLY A 22 -38.36 -51.30 -25.22
C GLY A 22 -37.15 -51.26 -26.18
N HIS A 23 -36.10 -51.99 -25.78
CA HIS A 23 -35.00 -52.63 -26.54
C HIS A 23 -33.79 -51.85 -27.12
N LEU A 24 -32.61 -52.28 -26.64
CA LEU A 24 -31.24 -52.14 -27.18
C LEU A 24 -31.09 -52.78 -28.59
N PRO A 25 -30.08 -52.35 -29.38
CA PRO A 25 -28.84 -53.16 -29.44
C PRO A 25 -27.53 -52.34 -29.45
N ALA A 26 -26.42 -53.06 -29.30
CA ALA A 26 -25.05 -52.57 -29.10
C ALA A 26 -24.22 -52.41 -30.40
N ARG A 27 -23.10 -51.65 -30.26
CA ARG A 27 -21.95 -51.40 -31.18
C ARG A 27 -22.23 -50.43 -32.35
N THR A 28 -21.46 -49.36 -32.57
CA THR A 28 -20.02 -49.36 -32.91
C THR A 28 -19.37 -47.98 -32.66
N TYR A 29 -18.09 -48.01 -32.31
CA TYR A 29 -17.18 -46.89 -31.99
C TYR A 29 -16.74 -46.05 -33.21
N LEU A 30 -16.24 -44.84 -32.91
CA LEU A 30 -15.29 -43.99 -33.66
C LEU A 30 -15.85 -43.08 -34.79
N GLY A 31 -15.84 -41.76 -34.53
CA GLY A 31 -15.94 -40.72 -35.56
C GLY A 31 -16.75 -39.50 -35.14
N GLY A 32 -16.22 -38.61 -34.30
CA GLY A 32 -16.95 -37.39 -33.93
C GLY A 32 -16.23 -36.36 -33.07
N GLN A 33 -15.03 -36.63 -32.57
CA GLN A 33 -14.30 -35.66 -31.73
C GLN A 33 -13.44 -34.66 -32.50
N THR A 34 -13.25 -34.84 -33.81
CA THR A 34 -12.33 -33.97 -34.59
C THR A 34 -13.00 -32.69 -35.13
N GLN A 35 -14.34 -32.63 -35.22
CA GLN A 35 -15.03 -31.44 -35.75
C GLN A 35 -15.38 -30.39 -34.69
N ARG A 36 -15.49 -30.76 -33.41
CA ARG A 36 -15.74 -29.81 -32.31
C ARG A 36 -14.49 -29.04 -31.86
N ASN A 37 -13.29 -29.60 -32.03
CA ASN A 37 -12.06 -28.92 -31.64
C ASN A 37 -11.60 -27.88 -32.66
N ASN A 38 -11.90 -28.04 -33.95
CA ASN A 38 -11.50 -27.06 -34.97
C ASN A 38 -12.39 -25.80 -34.95
N THR A 39 -13.66 -25.91 -34.60
CA THR A 39 -14.56 -24.74 -34.44
C THR A 39 -14.29 -23.99 -33.13
N ALA A 40 -13.88 -24.68 -32.06
CA ALA A 40 -13.45 -24.05 -30.81
C ALA A 40 -12.11 -23.31 -30.95
N ASN A 41 -11.15 -23.86 -31.70
CA ASN A 41 -9.88 -23.18 -31.93
C ASN A 41 -10.00 -21.98 -32.88
N ALA A 42 -10.82 -22.07 -33.95
CA ALA A 42 -11.04 -20.93 -34.85
C ALA A 42 -11.78 -19.75 -34.19
N THR A 43 -12.68 -20.02 -33.23
CA THR A 43 -13.35 -18.98 -32.44
C THR A 43 -12.44 -18.37 -31.36
N MET A 44 -11.49 -19.14 -30.83
CA MET A 44 -10.52 -18.65 -29.86
C MET A 44 -9.39 -17.84 -30.50
N ASP A 45 -8.99 -18.17 -31.73
CA ASP A 45 -7.98 -17.41 -32.48
C ASP A 45 -8.58 -16.10 -33.04
N SER A 46 -9.83 -16.11 -33.50
CA SER A 46 -10.58 -14.89 -33.82
C SER A 46 -10.77 -13.99 -32.59
N ALA A 47 -11.12 -14.55 -31.43
CA ALA A 47 -11.23 -13.77 -30.19
C ALA A 47 -9.87 -13.24 -29.68
N LYS A 48 -8.76 -13.96 -29.93
CA LYS A 48 -7.40 -13.49 -29.65
C LYS A 48 -6.93 -12.41 -30.61
N GLU A 49 -7.32 -12.46 -31.89
CA GLU A 49 -7.05 -11.41 -32.87
C GLU A 49 -7.86 -10.15 -32.57
N THR A 50 -9.15 -10.28 -32.25
CA THR A 50 -9.97 -9.14 -31.80
C THR A 50 -9.47 -8.58 -30.47
N ALA A 51 -9.01 -9.42 -29.54
CA ALA A 51 -8.36 -8.96 -28.29
C ALA A 51 -6.98 -8.32 -28.53
N LYS A 52 -6.20 -8.80 -29.51
CA LYS A 52 -4.94 -8.17 -29.95
C LYS A 52 -5.19 -6.82 -30.62
N GLU A 53 -6.20 -6.71 -31.48
CA GLU A 53 -6.61 -5.45 -32.11
C GLU A 53 -7.21 -4.46 -31.10
N THR A 54 -7.89 -4.95 -30.06
CA THR A 54 -8.40 -4.12 -28.96
C THR A 54 -7.26 -3.69 -28.03
N PHE A 55 -6.20 -4.50 -27.85
CA PHE A 55 -5.00 -4.13 -27.06
C PHE A 55 -3.98 -3.28 -27.83
N HIS A 56 -3.92 -3.36 -29.17
CA HIS A 56 -3.08 -2.49 -30.00
C HIS A 56 -3.70 -1.10 -30.25
N LYS A 57 -4.99 -0.91 -29.93
CA LYS A 57 -5.68 0.39 -29.92
C LYS A 57 -5.77 1.02 -28.50
N VAL A 58 -4.82 0.69 -27.61
CA VAL A 58 -4.62 1.40 -26.31
C VAL A 58 -3.13 1.75 -26.12
N ILE A 59 -2.37 1.86 -27.21
CA ILE A 59 -1.03 2.42 -27.26
C ILE A 59 -1.16 3.88 -27.74
N HIS A 60 -1.12 4.82 -26.78
CA HIS A 60 -0.88 6.24 -27.08
C HIS A 60 0.20 6.38 -28.17
N PRO A 61 -0.01 7.19 -29.22
CA PRO A 61 1.01 7.40 -30.23
C PRO A 61 2.29 7.89 -29.56
N SER A 62 3.41 7.25 -29.91
CA SER A 62 4.74 7.45 -29.34
C SER A 62 5.02 8.93 -29.05
N MET A 63 5.12 9.30 -27.77
CA MET A 63 5.80 10.53 -27.40
C MET A 63 7.29 10.33 -27.67
N ASP A 64 7.74 10.86 -28.79
CA ASP A 64 9.15 11.01 -29.14
C ASP A 64 9.87 11.78 -28.00
N PRO A 65 10.81 11.16 -27.27
CA PRO A 65 11.51 11.80 -26.15
C PRO A 65 12.36 13.01 -26.59
N SER A 66 12.65 13.13 -27.88
CA SER A 66 13.44 14.24 -28.45
C SER A 66 12.65 15.53 -28.65
N LYS A 67 11.32 15.52 -28.47
CA LYS A 67 10.45 16.70 -28.62
C LYS A 67 10.03 17.36 -27.31
N ASN A 68 10.36 16.79 -26.15
CA ASN A 68 9.95 17.33 -24.84
C ASN A 68 11.03 18.21 -24.19
N THR A 69 11.67 19.08 -24.98
CA THR A 69 12.78 19.93 -24.54
C THR A 69 12.34 21.28 -23.98
N GLN A 70 11.10 21.41 -23.53
CA GLN A 70 10.64 22.58 -22.78
C GLN A 70 9.70 22.14 -21.66
N GLN A 71 10.26 21.62 -20.57
CA GLN A 71 9.62 21.84 -19.27
C GLN A 71 9.77 23.33 -18.97
N PRO A 72 8.68 24.10 -18.82
CA PRO A 72 8.78 25.52 -18.53
C PRO A 72 9.52 25.70 -17.21
N ALA A 73 10.58 26.50 -17.26
CA ALA A 73 11.30 26.94 -16.10
C ALA A 73 10.37 27.80 -15.22
N SER A 74 10.30 27.46 -13.94
CA SER A 74 9.55 28.14 -12.86
C SER A 74 8.05 27.86 -12.75
N THR A 75 7.56 27.90 -11.50
CA THR A 75 6.15 28.09 -11.14
C THR A 75 5.64 29.44 -11.67
N GLY A 76 5.40 29.51 -12.97
CA GLY A 76 4.65 30.60 -13.59
C GLY A 76 3.15 30.43 -13.33
N LEU A 77 2.40 31.52 -13.49
CA LEU A 77 0.94 31.47 -13.48
C LEU A 77 0.48 30.53 -14.61
N GLU A 78 -0.54 29.69 -14.36
CA GLU A 78 -0.95 28.67 -15.36
C GLU A 78 -1.37 29.32 -16.68
N ARG A 79 -1.84 30.57 -16.64
CA ARG A 79 -2.17 31.37 -17.84
C ARG A 79 -0.99 31.56 -18.79
N ASP A 80 0.24 31.51 -18.28
CA ASP A 80 1.48 31.75 -19.02
C ASP A 80 2.09 30.44 -19.56
N LEU A 81 1.48 29.28 -19.29
CA LEU A 81 1.95 27.98 -19.78
C LEU A 81 1.47 27.70 -21.21
N GLU A 82 2.40 27.30 -22.07
CA GLU A 82 2.13 26.76 -23.41
C GLU A 82 2.88 25.42 -23.59
N PRO A 83 2.19 24.30 -23.88
CA PRO A 83 0.74 24.18 -24.07
C PRO A 83 -0.05 24.24 -22.75
N LYS A 84 -1.29 24.71 -22.83
CA LYS A 84 -2.21 24.73 -21.68
C LYS A 84 -2.66 23.31 -21.29
N PRO A 85 -2.75 22.98 -19.99
CA PRO A 85 -3.23 21.68 -19.54
C PRO A 85 -4.71 21.48 -19.85
N GLN A 86 -5.05 20.31 -20.42
CA GLN A 86 -6.43 19.87 -20.63
C GLN A 86 -7.03 19.31 -19.32
N LYS A 87 -8.28 19.66 -19.00
CA LYS A 87 -8.86 19.45 -17.64
C LYS A 87 -10.13 18.60 -17.61
N VAL A 88 -10.93 18.68 -18.66
CA VAL A 88 -12.22 17.97 -18.77
C VAL A 88 -12.15 16.88 -19.84
N HIS A 89 -11.06 16.83 -20.59
CA HIS A 89 -10.85 15.85 -21.65
C HIS A 89 -9.98 14.73 -21.10
N LEU A 90 -10.55 13.53 -21.06
CA LEU A 90 -9.80 12.32 -20.74
C LEU A 90 -9.02 11.93 -21.99
N PRO A 91 -7.71 11.69 -21.88
CA PRO A 91 -6.93 11.24 -23.02
C PRO A 91 -7.46 9.87 -23.47
N SER A 92 -7.94 9.81 -24.71
CA SER A 92 -8.42 8.61 -25.38
C SER A 92 -7.79 8.52 -26.76
N GLU A 93 -7.67 7.31 -27.31
CA GLU A 93 -7.17 7.15 -28.68
C GLU A 93 -8.17 7.70 -29.69
N GLY A 94 -7.84 8.85 -30.30
CA GLY A 94 -8.53 9.39 -31.47
C GLY A 94 -9.20 10.74 -31.23
N GLU A 95 -10.02 10.86 -30.18
CA GLU A 95 -10.70 12.11 -29.81
C GLU A 95 -10.74 12.28 -28.29
N ASP A 96 -10.58 13.53 -27.84
CA ASP A 96 -10.69 13.95 -26.45
C ASP A 96 -12.11 13.67 -25.90
N ILE A 97 -12.25 12.70 -25.00
CA ILE A 97 -13.55 12.36 -24.41
C ILE A 97 -13.86 13.37 -23.29
N VAL A 98 -14.96 14.11 -23.43
CA VAL A 98 -15.47 15.00 -22.37
C VAL A 98 -15.92 14.16 -21.17
N TYR A 99 -15.34 14.43 -20.01
CA TYR A 99 -15.72 13.80 -18.75
C TYR A 99 -17.23 13.97 -18.49
N THR A 100 -17.93 12.86 -18.29
CA THR A 100 -19.36 12.86 -17.97
C THR A 100 -19.54 12.54 -16.48
N PRO A 101 -20.07 13.47 -15.68
CA PRO A 101 -20.19 13.27 -14.24
C PRO A 101 -21.27 12.25 -13.89
N SER A 102 -21.01 11.47 -12.83
CA SER A 102 -21.92 10.42 -12.33
C SER A 102 -22.73 10.84 -11.09
N GLY A 103 -22.53 12.06 -10.60
CA GLY A 103 -23.25 12.63 -9.44
C GLY A 103 -22.80 12.08 -8.09
N LYS A 104 -21.62 11.47 -8.00
CA LYS A 104 -21.12 10.81 -6.77
C LYS A 104 -20.89 11.78 -5.62
N LEU A 105 -20.68 13.06 -5.91
CA LEU A 105 -20.43 14.10 -4.91
C LEU A 105 -21.62 15.05 -4.75
N ALA A 106 -22.81 14.68 -5.24
CA ALA A 106 -24.00 15.50 -5.13
C ALA A 106 -24.28 15.93 -3.68
N GLY A 107 -24.35 17.24 -3.46
CA GLY A 107 -24.62 17.84 -2.16
C GLY A 107 -23.45 17.82 -1.17
N LYS A 108 -22.25 17.40 -1.61
CA LYS A 108 -21.03 17.44 -0.80
C LYS A 108 -20.36 18.80 -0.83
N LYS A 109 -19.64 19.12 0.25
CA LYS A 109 -18.93 20.38 0.43
C LYS A 109 -17.43 20.12 0.43
N ALA A 110 -16.72 20.60 -0.59
CA ALA A 110 -15.29 20.33 -0.75
C ALA A 110 -14.45 21.60 -0.55
N PHE A 111 -13.49 21.54 0.35
CA PHE A 111 -12.52 22.59 0.58
C PHE A 111 -11.18 22.18 -0.02
N ILE A 112 -10.60 22.98 -0.92
CA ILE A 112 -9.42 22.64 -1.71
C ILE A 112 -8.38 23.77 -1.56
N THR A 113 -7.18 23.44 -1.10
CA THR A 113 -6.08 24.41 -1.03
C THR A 113 -5.24 24.37 -2.30
N GLY A 114 -4.91 25.52 -2.90
CA GLY A 114 -4.17 25.56 -4.17
C GLY A 114 -5.04 25.17 -5.37
N GLY A 115 -6.30 25.62 -5.39
CA GLY A 115 -7.29 25.22 -6.39
C GLY A 115 -7.24 25.99 -7.72
N VAL A 116 -6.21 26.79 -7.94
CA VAL A 116 -6.13 27.72 -9.08
C VAL A 116 -5.14 27.30 -10.14
N SER A 117 -4.41 26.20 -9.97
CA SER A 117 -3.56 25.64 -11.01
C SER A 117 -3.46 24.11 -10.94
N GLY A 118 -3.05 23.49 -12.05
CA GLY A 118 -2.68 22.07 -12.14
C GLY A 118 -3.74 21.13 -11.55
N ILE A 119 -3.30 20.26 -10.63
CA ILE A 119 -4.15 19.23 -9.99
C ILE A 119 -5.29 19.88 -9.20
N GLY A 120 -5.02 20.94 -8.44
CA GLY A 120 -6.04 21.59 -7.61
C GLY A 120 -7.18 22.18 -8.45
N ARG A 121 -6.86 22.79 -9.59
CA ARG A 121 -7.85 23.32 -10.54
C ARG A 121 -8.68 22.20 -11.16
N ALA A 122 -8.04 21.11 -11.59
CA ALA A 122 -8.75 19.94 -12.13
C ALA A 122 -9.70 19.32 -11.10
N VAL A 123 -9.25 19.16 -9.85
CA VAL A 123 -10.07 18.65 -8.75
C VAL A 123 -11.26 19.57 -8.48
N ALA A 124 -11.06 20.90 -8.46
CA ALA A 124 -12.15 21.85 -8.26
C ALA A 124 -13.24 21.73 -9.34
N ILE A 125 -12.84 21.63 -10.62
CA ILE A 125 -13.77 21.49 -11.74
C ILE A 125 -14.49 20.15 -11.69
N LEU A 126 -13.77 19.03 -11.55
CA LEU A 126 -14.35 17.69 -11.55
C LEU A 126 -15.25 17.45 -10.34
N PHE A 127 -14.88 17.96 -9.16
CA PHE A 127 -15.74 17.83 -7.98
C PHE A 127 -17.03 18.62 -8.14
N ALA A 128 -16.95 19.82 -8.71
CA ALA A 128 -18.12 20.62 -8.98
C ALA A 128 -19.01 19.98 -10.05
N MET A 129 -18.43 19.37 -11.10
CA MET A 129 -19.15 18.57 -12.09
C MET A 129 -19.88 17.36 -11.46
N GLU A 130 -19.27 16.72 -10.47
CA GLU A 130 -19.88 15.61 -9.71
C GLU A 130 -20.96 16.06 -8.69
N GLY A 131 -21.24 17.37 -8.61
CA GLY A 131 -22.32 17.95 -7.81
C GLY A 131 -21.91 18.48 -6.43
N ALA A 132 -20.62 18.65 -6.16
CA ALA A 132 -20.13 19.28 -4.94
C ALA A 132 -20.14 20.81 -5.02
N THR A 133 -20.40 21.49 -3.90
CA THR A 133 -20.05 22.91 -3.74
C THR A 133 -18.59 22.98 -3.29
N VAL A 134 -17.74 23.67 -4.06
CA VAL A 134 -16.29 23.70 -3.79
C VAL A 134 -15.85 25.07 -3.25
N ALA A 135 -14.85 25.10 -2.39
CA ALA A 135 -14.17 26.33 -1.97
C ALA A 135 -12.69 26.18 -2.23
N ILE A 136 -12.08 27.13 -2.94
CA ILE A 136 -10.66 27.10 -3.30
C ILE A 136 -9.87 28.21 -2.60
N VAL A 137 -8.70 27.85 -2.08
CA VAL A 137 -7.71 28.81 -1.53
C VAL A 137 -6.62 29.05 -2.54
N TYR A 138 -6.21 30.32 -2.66
CA TYR A 138 -5.16 30.77 -3.58
C TYR A 138 -4.48 32.03 -3.04
N LEU A 139 -3.30 32.34 -3.57
CA LEU A 139 -2.57 33.55 -3.20
C LEU A 139 -3.23 34.79 -3.84
N PRO A 140 -3.29 35.94 -3.16
CA PRO A 140 -3.89 37.15 -3.72
C PRO A 140 -3.39 37.55 -5.13
N PRO A 141 -2.10 37.37 -5.50
CA PRO A 141 -1.64 37.62 -6.86
C PRO A 141 -2.23 36.69 -7.95
N GLU A 142 -2.80 35.55 -7.55
CA GLU A 142 -3.41 34.54 -8.44
C GLU A 142 -4.91 34.79 -8.68
N GLU A 143 -5.44 35.96 -8.30
CA GLU A 143 -6.88 36.29 -8.41
C GLU A 143 -7.44 36.06 -9.81
N GLU A 144 -6.70 36.42 -10.86
CA GLU A 144 -7.15 36.22 -12.24
C GLU A 144 -7.29 34.73 -12.60
N ASP A 145 -6.36 33.90 -12.15
CA ASP A 145 -6.41 32.44 -12.30
C ASP A 145 -7.54 31.81 -11.47
N ALA A 146 -7.86 32.40 -10.32
CA ALA A 146 -9.00 32.01 -9.49
C ALA A 146 -10.33 32.31 -10.20
N GLN A 147 -10.48 33.49 -10.79
CA GLN A 147 -11.65 33.86 -11.58
C GLN A 147 -11.78 32.98 -12.84
N HIS A 148 -10.67 32.62 -13.46
CA HIS A 148 -10.67 31.67 -14.57
C HIS A 148 -11.20 30.29 -14.13
N THR A 149 -10.70 29.77 -13.01
CA THR A 149 -11.19 28.51 -12.43
C THR A 149 -12.69 28.59 -12.10
N LYS A 150 -13.14 29.71 -11.55
CA LYS A 150 -14.56 29.98 -11.28
C LYS A 150 -15.42 29.92 -12.53
N THR A 151 -15.00 30.60 -13.59
CA THR A 151 -15.68 30.57 -14.89
C THR A 151 -15.80 29.14 -15.42
N GLN A 152 -14.76 28.31 -15.25
CA GLN A 152 -14.78 26.90 -15.67
C GLN A 152 -15.73 26.05 -14.84
N VAL A 153 -15.77 26.24 -13.52
CA VAL A 153 -16.71 25.54 -12.64
C VAL A 153 -18.15 25.91 -12.97
N GLU A 154 -18.45 27.20 -13.11
CA GLU A 154 -19.80 27.70 -13.40
C GLU A 154 -20.29 27.27 -14.79
N LYS A 155 -19.41 27.26 -15.80
CA LYS A 155 -19.72 26.75 -17.15
C LYS A 155 -20.14 25.27 -17.12
N ASN A 156 -19.63 24.50 -16.17
CA ASN A 156 -19.96 23.09 -15.98
C ASN A 156 -21.10 22.85 -14.97
N GLY A 157 -21.85 23.90 -14.59
CA GLY A 157 -23.02 23.81 -13.72
C GLY A 157 -22.71 23.64 -12.23
N GLY A 158 -21.45 23.78 -11.83
CA GLY A 158 -21.01 23.68 -10.44
C GLY A 158 -20.96 25.03 -9.73
N GLN A 159 -20.67 25.02 -8.42
CA GLN A 159 -20.51 26.23 -7.61
C GLN A 159 -19.14 26.26 -6.94
N VAL A 160 -18.45 27.40 -7.00
CA VAL A 160 -17.17 27.60 -6.33
C VAL A 160 -17.08 28.91 -5.56
N ILE A 161 -16.49 28.83 -4.38
CA ILE A 161 -16.18 29.94 -3.48
C ILE A 161 -14.68 30.22 -3.53
N LEU A 162 -14.32 31.49 -3.66
CA LEU A 162 -12.94 31.95 -3.78
C LEU A 162 -12.46 32.52 -2.44
N ILE A 163 -11.34 32.01 -1.90
CA ILE A 163 -10.75 32.45 -0.63
C ILE A 163 -9.29 32.86 -0.86
N PRO A 164 -8.99 34.15 -1.08
CA PRO A 164 -7.61 34.62 -1.20
C PRO A 164 -6.93 34.60 0.17
N SER A 165 -5.79 33.90 0.28
CA SER A 165 -4.97 33.84 1.49
C SER A 165 -3.59 33.22 1.25
N ASP A 166 -2.59 33.65 2.03
CA ASP A 166 -1.27 33.02 2.06
C ASP A 166 -1.17 31.97 3.17
N LEU A 167 -1.09 30.71 2.77
CA LEU A 167 -1.02 29.56 3.68
C LEU A 167 0.37 29.34 4.29
N SER A 168 1.39 30.10 3.88
CA SER A 168 2.73 30.07 4.51
C SER A 168 2.72 30.57 5.96
N LEU A 169 1.67 31.28 6.36
CA LEU A 169 1.48 31.82 7.71
C LEU A 169 0.44 31.01 8.48
N SER A 170 0.82 30.50 9.66
CA SER A 170 -0.05 29.67 10.50
C SER A 170 -1.35 30.38 10.95
N ILE A 171 -1.32 31.71 11.05
CA ILE A 171 -2.49 32.51 11.43
C ILE A 171 -3.56 32.48 10.32
N ASN A 172 -3.13 32.57 9.07
CA ASN A 172 -3.98 32.53 7.88
C ASN A 172 -4.63 31.17 7.71
N CYS A 173 -3.91 30.08 8.01
CA CYS A 173 -4.47 28.72 7.94
C CYS A 173 -5.74 28.56 8.79
N LYS A 174 -5.74 29.11 10.02
CA LYS A 174 -6.92 29.06 10.89
C LYS A 174 -8.07 29.94 10.41
N ASP A 175 -7.75 31.15 9.93
CA ASP A 175 -8.72 32.08 9.36
C ASP A 175 -9.42 31.46 8.14
N VAL A 176 -8.64 30.91 7.22
CA VAL A 176 -9.12 30.26 6.00
C VAL A 176 -10.01 29.07 6.31
N ALA A 177 -9.61 28.22 7.26
CA ALA A 177 -10.42 27.09 7.69
C ALA A 177 -11.81 27.54 8.17
N LYS A 178 -11.86 28.58 9.00
CA LYS A 178 -13.10 29.16 9.51
C LYS A 178 -13.95 29.74 8.37
N ARG A 179 -13.36 30.56 7.50
CA ARG A 179 -14.05 31.17 6.35
C ARG A 179 -14.61 30.12 5.40
N ALA A 180 -13.88 29.03 5.17
CA ALA A 180 -14.35 27.92 4.34
C ALA A 180 -15.55 27.20 4.95
N VAL A 181 -15.51 26.92 6.27
CA VAL A 181 -16.64 26.31 6.98
C VAL A 181 -17.86 27.22 7.00
N GLU A 182 -17.68 28.51 7.24
CA GLU A 182 -18.77 29.50 7.22
C GLU A 182 -19.40 29.62 5.83
N ALA A 183 -18.57 29.71 4.79
CA ALA A 183 -19.04 29.91 3.42
C ALA A 183 -19.73 28.66 2.84
N LEU A 184 -19.25 27.46 3.19
CA LEU A 184 -19.87 26.20 2.76
C LEU A 184 -21.00 25.74 3.71
N GLY A 185 -21.03 26.23 4.95
CA GLY A 185 -21.89 25.72 6.02
C GLY A 185 -21.48 24.31 6.49
N GLY A 186 -20.18 24.02 6.53
CA GLY A 186 -19.59 22.70 6.84
C GLY A 186 -18.70 22.15 5.73
N ILE A 187 -17.84 21.17 6.03
CA ILE A 187 -16.90 20.58 5.06
C ILE A 187 -16.98 19.05 5.13
N ASP A 188 -17.30 18.40 4.00
CA ASP A 188 -17.29 16.93 3.86
C ASP A 188 -15.92 16.42 3.37
N ILE A 189 -15.29 17.18 2.47
CA ILE A 189 -14.07 16.78 1.77
C ILE A 189 -13.05 17.90 1.92
N PHE A 190 -11.82 17.57 2.34
CA PHE A 190 -10.72 18.51 2.41
C PHE A 190 -9.56 18.01 1.55
N VAL A 191 -9.23 18.75 0.51
CA VAL A 191 -8.11 18.48 -0.38
C VAL A 191 -6.97 19.41 0.00
N ASN A 192 -5.99 18.85 0.70
CA ASN A 192 -4.82 19.54 1.17
C ASN A 192 -3.71 19.36 0.11
N ASN A 193 -3.62 20.33 -0.79
CA ASN A 193 -2.86 20.27 -2.03
C ASN A 193 -1.99 21.52 -2.29
N ALA A 194 -2.09 22.57 -1.47
CA ALA A 194 -1.31 23.78 -1.72
C ALA A 194 0.19 23.47 -1.63
N ALA A 195 0.92 23.67 -2.71
CA ALA A 195 2.35 23.39 -2.75
C ALA A 195 3.06 24.36 -3.70
N THR A 196 4.31 24.70 -3.38
CA THR A 196 5.21 25.44 -4.25
C THR A 196 6.35 24.52 -4.69
N ARG A 197 6.78 24.68 -5.95
CA ARG A 197 7.90 23.93 -6.53
C ARG A 197 8.84 24.90 -7.24
N GLN A 198 9.90 25.30 -6.57
CA GLN A 198 10.94 26.16 -7.13
C GLN A 198 12.23 25.34 -7.21
N GLU A 199 12.36 24.59 -8.30
CA GLU A 199 13.53 23.73 -8.52
C GLU A 199 14.78 24.57 -8.78
N GLN A 200 15.88 24.13 -8.18
CA GLN A 200 17.21 24.63 -8.48
C GLN A 200 18.03 23.49 -9.06
N GLY A 201 18.95 23.80 -9.96
CA GLY A 201 19.78 22.79 -10.65
C GLY A 201 20.76 22.09 -9.70
N ASP A 202 21.32 22.83 -8.74
CA ASP A 202 22.22 22.31 -7.71
C ASP A 202 21.67 22.58 -6.29
N ILE A 203 22.08 21.76 -5.33
CA ILE A 203 21.72 21.93 -3.92
C ILE A 203 22.32 23.22 -3.33
N CYS A 204 23.50 23.64 -3.81
CA CYS A 204 24.17 24.87 -3.38
C CYS A 204 23.40 26.13 -3.78
N ASP A 205 22.50 26.04 -4.77
CA ASP A 205 21.69 27.15 -5.26
C ASP A 205 20.38 27.32 -4.46
N ILE A 206 20.09 26.42 -3.52
CA ILE A 206 18.93 26.51 -2.64
C ILE A 206 19.25 27.44 -1.47
N SER A 207 18.70 28.65 -1.49
CA SER A 207 18.84 29.58 -0.36
C SER A 207 18.09 29.08 0.89
N GLU A 208 18.53 29.52 2.06
CA GLU A 208 17.85 29.19 3.33
C GLU A 208 16.40 29.70 3.34
N GLU A 209 16.13 30.85 2.70
CA GLU A 209 14.80 31.42 2.56
C GLU A 209 13.92 30.58 1.64
N LEU A 210 14.47 30.10 0.52
CA LEU A 210 13.78 29.21 -0.40
C LEU A 210 13.43 27.87 0.27
N TRP A 211 14.39 27.30 1.00
CA TRP A 211 14.18 26.11 1.81
C TRP A 211 13.08 26.35 2.85
N ALA A 212 13.19 27.41 3.65
CA ALA A 212 12.23 27.71 4.71
C ALA A 212 10.83 28.05 4.17
N SER A 213 10.72 28.71 3.02
CA SER A 213 9.42 28.99 2.39
C SER A 213 8.76 27.73 1.84
N THR A 214 9.54 26.82 1.25
CA THR A 214 9.05 25.51 0.78
C THR A 214 8.48 24.68 1.94
N PHE A 215 9.15 24.66 3.10
CA PHE A 215 8.63 23.97 4.29
C PHE A 215 7.37 24.64 4.85
N ARG A 216 7.34 25.97 4.91
CA ARG A 216 6.17 26.72 5.39
C ARG A 216 4.92 26.41 4.57
N VAL A 217 5.04 26.32 3.24
CA VAL A 217 3.91 26.03 2.37
C VAL A 217 3.62 24.53 2.28
N ASN A 218 4.62 23.69 1.98
CA ASN A 218 4.37 22.28 1.64
C ASN A 218 4.22 21.38 2.87
N LEU A 219 4.58 21.86 4.06
CA LEU A 219 4.53 21.07 5.29
C LEU A 219 3.77 21.76 6.42
N ASP A 220 4.17 22.98 6.79
CA ASP A 220 3.57 23.66 7.95
C ASP A 220 2.10 24.00 7.68
N SER A 221 1.77 24.46 6.47
CA SER A 221 0.39 24.75 6.11
C SER A 221 -0.52 23.52 6.25
N TYR A 222 -0.03 22.33 5.89
CA TYR A 222 -0.78 21.08 5.99
C TYR A 222 -1.10 20.77 7.44
N PHE A 223 -0.11 20.93 8.31
CA PHE A 223 -0.27 20.75 9.75
C PHE A 223 -1.24 21.79 10.32
N HIS A 224 -1.07 23.07 9.99
CA HIS A 224 -1.86 24.16 10.57
C HIS A 224 -3.31 24.18 10.09
N LEU A 225 -3.59 23.72 8.87
CA LEU A 225 -4.95 23.53 8.37
C LEU A 225 -5.59 22.26 8.93
N THR A 226 -4.84 21.19 9.19
CA THR A 226 -5.42 19.95 9.74
C THR A 226 -5.65 20.02 11.26
N LYS A 227 -4.82 20.80 11.98
CA LYS A 227 -4.84 20.91 13.43
C LYS A 227 -6.18 21.38 14.06
N PRO A 228 -6.87 22.42 13.54
CA PRO A 228 -8.13 22.91 14.12
C PRO A 228 -9.33 22.01 13.75
N ARG A 229 -9.29 20.76 14.19
CA ARG A 229 -10.30 19.72 13.87
C ARG A 229 -11.70 20.04 14.41
N ASP A 230 -11.76 20.82 15.47
CA ASP A 230 -12.96 21.39 16.06
C ASP A 230 -13.70 22.35 15.10
N VAL A 231 -12.98 22.97 14.16
CA VAL A 231 -13.55 23.89 13.17
C VAL A 231 -14.30 23.12 12.07
N TYR A 232 -13.81 21.94 11.66
CA TYR A 232 -14.35 21.18 10.52
C TYR A 232 -15.59 20.33 10.82
N GLY A 233 -15.79 19.91 12.08
CA GLY A 233 -16.83 18.93 12.43
C GLY A 233 -16.46 17.49 11.99
N CYS A 234 -17.10 16.48 12.57
CA CYS A 234 -16.72 15.08 12.39
C CYS A 234 -16.83 14.62 10.92
N TYR A 235 -15.80 13.90 10.45
CA TYR A 235 -15.64 13.30 9.11
C TYR A 235 -15.28 14.25 7.95
N CYS A 236 -14.09 14.83 8.01
CA CYS A 236 -13.46 15.41 6.84
C CYS A 236 -12.51 14.38 6.18
N HIS A 237 -12.75 14.02 4.91
CA HIS A 237 -11.84 13.19 4.14
C HIS A 237 -10.66 14.04 3.63
N ILE A 238 -9.47 13.83 4.19
CA ILE A 238 -8.25 14.53 3.80
C ILE A 238 -7.62 13.82 2.59
N VAL A 239 -7.58 14.49 1.45
CA VAL A 239 -6.82 14.07 0.27
C VAL A 239 -5.55 14.89 0.24
N ALA A 240 -4.39 14.26 0.45
CA ALA A 240 -3.07 14.89 0.39
C ALA A 240 -2.18 14.12 -0.59
N GLU A 241 -1.54 14.82 -1.53
CA GLU A 241 -0.66 14.20 -2.55
C GLU A 241 0.83 14.21 -2.18
N SER A 242 1.20 14.69 -0.98
CA SER A 242 2.56 14.52 -0.48
C SER A 242 2.61 14.13 1.01
N ALA A 243 3.44 13.12 1.28
CA ALA A 243 3.94 12.70 2.59
C ALA A 243 3.05 11.74 3.45
N PRO A 244 3.71 10.91 4.30
CA PRO A 244 3.26 9.58 4.70
C PRO A 244 2.12 9.64 5.71
N LYS A 245 1.23 8.63 5.66
CA LYS A 245 0.15 8.38 6.62
C LYS A 245 0.64 8.51 8.08
N ALA A 246 0.49 9.70 8.64
CA ALA A 246 0.68 9.97 10.05
C ALA A 246 -0.57 9.49 10.82
N ARG A 247 -0.38 8.36 11.49
CA ARG A 247 -1.14 7.75 12.59
C ARG A 247 -1.98 8.75 13.43
N GLU A 248 -3.25 8.96 13.06
CA GLU A 248 -4.21 9.75 13.85
C GLU A 248 -5.17 8.93 14.74
N SER A 249 -4.97 7.62 14.93
CA SER A 249 -5.92 6.79 15.68
C SER A 249 -5.58 6.50 17.14
N ARG A 250 -4.62 7.17 17.79
CA ARG A 250 -4.21 6.82 19.18
C ARG A 250 -3.86 8.01 20.08
N LEU A 251 -4.76 8.98 20.21
CA LEU A 251 -4.70 9.94 21.31
C LEU A 251 -5.98 9.85 22.16
N ALA A 252 -5.86 10.16 23.44
CA ALA A 252 -6.80 9.90 24.55
C ALA A 252 -8.30 9.89 24.21
N MET A 253 -9.00 8.83 24.60
CA MET A 253 -10.46 8.72 24.52
C MET A 253 -11.13 9.71 25.49
N THR A 254 -11.58 10.86 24.98
CA THR A 254 -12.58 11.69 25.66
C THR A 254 -13.97 11.04 25.55
N ARG A 255 -14.93 11.39 26.42
CA ARG A 255 -16.29 10.80 26.41
C ARG A 255 -16.97 10.83 25.03
N LEU A 256 -16.70 11.86 24.24
CA LEU A 256 -17.14 11.99 22.83
C LEU A 256 -16.64 10.84 21.93
N ARG A 257 -15.41 10.35 22.14
CA ARG A 257 -14.80 9.29 21.33
C ARG A 257 -15.35 7.89 21.63
N VAL A 258 -15.89 7.69 22.83
CA VAL A 258 -16.53 6.42 23.22
C VAL A 258 -17.82 6.21 22.43
N GLU A 259 -18.64 7.26 22.31
CA GLU A 259 -19.88 7.22 21.52
C GLU A 259 -19.61 7.07 20.01
N GLU A 260 -18.55 7.70 19.50
CA GLU A 260 -18.11 7.51 18.12
C GLU A 260 -17.63 6.07 17.83
N ALA A 261 -16.89 5.47 18.77
CA ALA A 261 -16.46 4.09 18.64
C ALA A 261 -17.65 3.13 18.59
N LYS A 262 -18.69 3.36 19.41
CA LYS A 262 -19.91 2.53 19.41
C LYS A 262 -20.62 2.59 18.07
N ARG A 263 -20.87 3.79 17.52
CA ARG A 263 -21.50 3.95 16.19
C ARG A 263 -20.69 3.27 15.08
N SER A 264 -19.36 3.30 15.17
CA SER A 264 -18.50 2.60 14.21
C SER A 264 -18.64 1.09 14.31
N VAL A 265 -18.68 0.54 15.53
CA VAL A 265 -18.91 -0.89 15.78
C VAL A 265 -20.28 -1.32 15.27
N GLU A 266 -21.34 -0.57 15.57
CA GLU A 266 -22.71 -0.83 15.10
C GLU A 266 -22.80 -0.85 13.57
N ARG A 267 -22.13 0.10 12.89
CA ARG A 267 -22.10 0.16 11.43
C ARG A 267 -21.35 -1.02 10.80
N LEU A 268 -20.36 -1.58 11.49
CA LEU A 268 -19.53 -2.68 11.01
C LEU A 268 -20.16 -4.06 11.28
N GLN A 269 -21.26 -4.13 12.02
CA GLN A 269 -21.94 -5.40 12.28
C GLN A 269 -22.64 -5.93 11.02
N SER A 270 -22.45 -7.21 10.75
CA SER A 270 -23.18 -7.90 9.68
C SER A 270 -24.64 -8.08 10.07
N LYS A 271 -25.57 -7.91 9.11
CA LYS A 271 -27.02 -8.05 9.34
C LYS A 271 -27.32 -9.44 9.92
N GLY A 272 -27.78 -9.48 11.16
CA GLY A 272 -28.16 -10.71 11.88
C GLY A 272 -27.29 -11.06 13.10
N THR A 273 -26.29 -10.25 13.45
CA THR A 273 -25.45 -10.48 14.65
C THR A 273 -25.81 -9.49 15.75
N THR A 274 -26.27 -9.97 16.91
CA THR A 274 -26.51 -9.14 18.11
C THR A 274 -25.23 -9.02 18.92
N VAL A 275 -24.25 -8.27 18.44
CA VAL A 275 -23.05 -7.95 19.23
C VAL A 275 -23.32 -6.65 19.99
N ASN A 276 -23.16 -6.65 21.31
CA ASN A 276 -23.35 -5.45 22.11
C ASN A 276 -22.20 -4.46 21.84
N ALA A 277 -22.52 -3.31 21.24
CA ALA A 277 -21.54 -2.29 20.91
C ALA A 277 -20.90 -1.68 22.16
N ASP A 278 -21.64 -1.55 23.26
CA ASP A 278 -21.12 -1.07 24.54
C ASP A 278 -20.07 -2.02 25.09
N GLU A 279 -20.35 -3.32 25.07
CA GLU A 279 -19.43 -4.36 25.57
C GLU A 279 -18.17 -4.46 24.72
N THR A 280 -18.32 -4.36 23.40
CA THR A 280 -17.20 -4.38 22.45
C THR A 280 -16.28 -3.17 22.64
N VAL A 281 -16.85 -1.97 22.77
CA VAL A 281 -16.07 -0.75 23.02
C VAL A 281 -15.47 -0.76 24.42
N ALA A 282 -16.17 -1.27 25.43
CA ALA A 282 -15.62 -1.45 26.77
C ALA A 282 -14.41 -2.39 26.77
N MET A 283 -14.47 -3.49 26.02
CA MET A 283 -13.33 -4.40 25.82
C MET A 283 -12.16 -3.72 25.10
N MET A 284 -12.41 -2.89 24.09
CA MET A 284 -11.37 -2.10 23.44
C MET A 284 -10.69 -1.11 24.40
N ILE A 285 -11.48 -0.42 25.24
CA ILE A 285 -10.97 0.52 26.25
C ILE A 285 -10.16 -0.21 27.31
N HIS A 286 -10.67 -1.34 27.82
CA HIS A 286 -9.96 -2.16 28.80
C HIS A 286 -8.64 -2.68 28.23
N THR A 287 -8.65 -3.16 26.99
CA THR A 287 -7.44 -3.61 26.28
C THR A 287 -6.43 -2.47 26.12
N ASP A 288 -6.85 -1.27 25.72
CA ASP A 288 -5.97 -0.10 25.63
C ASP A 288 -5.37 0.28 26.99
N GLN A 289 -6.17 0.29 28.06
CA GLN A 289 -5.68 0.58 29.41
C GLN A 289 -4.67 -0.46 29.90
N VAL A 290 -4.90 -1.74 29.62
CA VAL A 290 -3.95 -2.82 29.93
C VAL A 290 -2.67 -2.65 29.11
N GLU A 291 -2.77 -2.40 27.80
CA GLU A 291 -1.60 -2.14 26.93
C GLU A 291 -0.80 -0.91 27.38
N ARG A 292 -1.48 0.16 27.83
CA ARG A 292 -0.84 1.37 28.36
C ARG A 292 -0.14 1.11 29.68
N LYS A 293 -0.77 0.41 30.64
CA LYS A 293 -0.13 0.02 31.90
C LYS A 293 1.08 -0.88 31.68
N ILE A 294 1.02 -1.78 30.69
CA ILE A 294 2.16 -2.62 30.28
C ILE A 294 3.26 -1.75 29.66
N SER A 295 2.90 -0.71 28.89
CA SER A 295 3.84 0.17 28.17
C SER A 295 4.39 1.34 29.00
N GLU A 296 3.75 1.73 30.10
CA GLU A 296 4.19 2.81 30.99
C GLU A 296 5.57 2.50 31.59
N GLY A 297 6.48 3.47 31.56
CA GLY A 297 7.85 3.33 32.07
C GLY A 297 8.84 2.60 31.15
N THR A 298 8.49 2.29 29.90
CA THR A 298 9.43 1.67 28.95
C THR A 298 10.13 2.68 28.05
N GLY A 299 11.44 2.52 27.84
CA GLY A 299 12.27 3.35 26.96
C GLY A 299 12.96 2.51 25.86
N TYR A 300 13.59 3.15 24.87
CA TYR A 300 14.32 2.43 23.81
C TYR A 300 15.44 1.54 24.35
N LEU A 301 16.13 1.98 25.42
CA LEU A 301 17.17 1.20 26.09
C LEU A 301 16.66 -0.16 26.61
N HIS A 302 15.37 -0.29 26.92
CA HIS A 302 14.79 -1.55 27.36
C HIS A 302 14.72 -2.61 26.24
N CYS A 303 14.81 -2.22 24.97
CA CYS A 303 14.91 -3.16 23.85
C CYS A 303 16.25 -3.91 23.88
N PHE A 304 17.30 -3.27 24.39
CA PHE A 304 18.65 -3.85 24.50
C PHE A 304 18.94 -4.45 25.88
N ARG A 305 18.05 -4.25 26.86
CA ARG A 305 18.23 -4.70 28.24
C ARG A 305 17.64 -6.10 28.44
N GLY A 306 18.49 -7.02 28.88
CA GLY A 306 18.15 -8.41 29.11
C GLY A 306 18.28 -9.27 27.85
N ARG A 307 18.68 -10.53 28.03
CA ARG A 307 19.00 -11.47 26.94
C ARG A 307 17.82 -11.72 26.00
N VAL A 308 16.60 -11.69 26.53
CA VAL A 308 15.38 -11.99 25.78
C VAL A 308 14.99 -10.84 24.86
N ASN A 309 14.90 -9.62 25.39
CA ASN A 309 14.55 -8.44 24.59
C ASN A 309 15.60 -8.15 23.52
N LEU A 310 16.90 -8.27 23.88
CA LEU A 310 17.99 -8.11 22.92
C LEU A 310 17.86 -9.08 21.75
N ARG A 311 17.58 -10.37 22.03
CA ARG A 311 17.37 -11.39 20.99
C ARG A 311 16.17 -11.05 20.09
N ARG A 312 15.07 -10.58 20.66
CA ARG A 312 13.88 -10.19 19.88
C ARG A 312 14.14 -8.98 19.00
N THR A 313 14.80 -7.97 19.55
CA THR A 313 15.17 -6.76 18.81
C THR A 313 16.18 -7.06 17.72
N GLU A 314 17.20 -7.90 17.98
CA GLU A 314 18.12 -8.41 16.97
C GLU A 314 17.37 -9.13 15.83
N ILE A 315 16.47 -10.06 16.15
CA ILE A 315 15.71 -10.79 15.12
C ILE A 315 14.87 -9.83 14.27
N ALA A 316 14.18 -8.87 14.88
CA ALA A 316 13.38 -7.90 14.14
C ALA A 316 14.25 -7.02 13.22
N CYS A 317 15.36 -6.48 13.74
CA CYS A 317 16.29 -5.66 12.97
C CYS A 317 16.94 -6.42 11.82
N LEU A 318 17.46 -7.63 12.08
CA LEU A 318 18.14 -8.42 11.07
C LEU A 318 17.17 -8.97 10.00
N THR A 319 15.92 -9.28 10.35
CA THR A 319 14.90 -9.68 9.35
C THR A 319 14.66 -8.54 8.34
N TRP A 320 14.56 -7.30 8.83
CA TRP A 320 14.45 -6.12 7.99
C TRP A 320 15.71 -5.86 7.17
N ILE A 321 16.89 -5.94 7.78
CA ILE A 321 18.17 -5.79 7.07
C ILE A 321 18.30 -6.82 5.94
N CYS A 322 17.98 -8.09 6.22
CA CYS A 322 18.03 -9.18 5.26
C CYS A 322 17.18 -8.88 4.01
N GLN A 323 16.03 -8.23 4.17
CA GLN A 323 15.19 -7.83 3.05
C GLN A 323 15.90 -6.85 2.10
N THR A 324 16.73 -5.95 2.63
CA THR A 324 17.48 -4.99 1.81
C THR A 324 18.72 -5.61 1.19
N ILE A 325 19.47 -6.40 1.98
CA ILE A 325 20.77 -6.90 1.55
C ILE A 325 20.70 -8.19 0.73
N CYS A 326 19.50 -8.77 0.56
CA CYS A 326 19.32 -9.95 -0.29
C CYS A 326 19.30 -9.64 -1.79
N GLY A 327 19.64 -8.41 -2.21
CA GLY A 327 19.69 -8.01 -3.62
C GLY A 327 18.50 -7.18 -4.10
N SER A 328 17.72 -6.57 -3.20
CA SER A 328 16.56 -5.75 -3.57
C SER A 328 16.92 -4.55 -4.46
N SER A 329 18.20 -4.14 -4.46
CA SER A 329 18.73 -3.07 -5.31
C SER A 329 18.59 -3.35 -6.80
N PHE A 330 18.59 -4.62 -7.22
CA PHE A 330 18.36 -4.98 -8.63
C PHE A 330 16.94 -4.71 -9.08
N MET A 331 15.95 -4.90 -8.20
CA MET A 331 14.56 -4.57 -8.50
C MET A 331 14.36 -3.05 -8.53
N GLY A 332 14.94 -2.34 -7.56
CA GLY A 332 14.83 -0.89 -7.45
C GLY A 332 15.44 -0.13 -8.64
N ASN A 333 16.53 -0.64 -9.21
CA ASN A 333 17.22 -0.07 -10.36
C ASN A 333 17.14 -0.98 -11.60
N SER A 334 16.00 -1.65 -11.79
CA SER A 334 15.82 -2.73 -12.77
C SER A 334 16.04 -2.31 -14.22
N THR A 335 15.45 -1.20 -14.67
CA THR A 335 15.67 -0.68 -16.03
C THR A 335 17.15 -0.46 -16.31
N TYR A 336 17.84 0.21 -15.39
CA TYR A 336 19.27 0.47 -15.50
C TYR A 336 20.09 -0.82 -15.49
N PHE A 337 19.71 -1.81 -14.68
CA PHE A 337 20.36 -3.12 -14.67
C PHE A 337 20.19 -3.84 -16.01
N TYR A 338 19.00 -3.80 -16.62
CA TYR A 338 18.74 -4.41 -17.92
C TYR A 338 19.61 -3.78 -19.02
N GLU A 339 19.72 -2.45 -19.05
CA GLU A 339 20.61 -1.71 -19.96
C GLU A 339 22.08 -2.11 -19.74
N GLN A 340 22.52 -2.17 -18.48
CA GLN A 340 23.88 -2.61 -18.15
C GLN A 340 24.16 -4.07 -18.55
N ALA A 341 23.14 -4.93 -18.50
CA ALA A 341 23.21 -6.30 -19.01
C ALA A 341 23.33 -6.35 -20.55
N GLY A 342 23.06 -5.24 -21.26
CA GLY A 342 23.19 -5.11 -22.71
C GLY A 342 21.87 -5.25 -23.47
N LEU A 343 20.73 -5.07 -22.81
CA LEU A 343 19.43 -4.96 -23.47
C LEU A 343 19.24 -3.54 -24.02
N ALA A 344 18.48 -3.43 -25.12
CA ALA A 344 18.09 -2.13 -25.66
C ALA A 344 17.08 -1.44 -24.72
N ASP A 345 17.08 -0.11 -24.70
CA ASP A 345 16.28 0.72 -23.79
C ASP A 345 14.78 0.37 -23.84
N SER A 346 14.24 0.10 -25.04
CA SER A 346 12.84 -0.31 -25.20
C SER A 346 12.55 -1.66 -24.53
N SER A 347 13.41 -2.65 -24.75
CA SER A 347 13.28 -3.97 -24.13
C SER A 347 13.51 -3.94 -22.62
N ALA A 348 14.41 -3.08 -22.14
CA ALA A 348 14.65 -2.86 -20.72
C ALA A 348 13.40 -2.29 -20.03
N PHE A 349 12.75 -1.31 -20.66
CA PHE A 349 11.50 -0.74 -20.16
C PHE A 349 10.35 -1.78 -20.13
N ASP A 350 10.16 -2.55 -21.21
CA ASP A 350 9.15 -3.61 -21.27
C ASP A 350 9.34 -4.67 -20.18
N LEU A 351 10.58 -5.08 -19.93
CA LEU A 351 10.92 -6.02 -18.86
C LEU A 351 10.67 -5.43 -17.46
N THR A 352 10.89 -4.13 -17.26
CA THR A 352 10.54 -3.45 -16.01
C THR A 352 9.03 -3.45 -15.76
N ILE A 353 8.21 -3.26 -16.79
CA ILE A 353 6.75 -3.37 -16.66
C ILE A 353 6.36 -4.82 -16.29
N ALA A 354 6.93 -5.81 -16.98
CA ALA A 354 6.70 -7.22 -16.67
C ALA A 354 7.12 -7.56 -15.24
N GLN A 355 8.21 -6.96 -14.75
CA GLN A 355 8.68 -7.11 -13.38
C GLN A 355 7.65 -6.63 -12.36
N PHE A 356 7.07 -5.44 -12.54
CA PHE A 356 6.05 -4.93 -11.62
C PHE A 356 4.77 -5.78 -11.62
N ALA A 357 4.34 -6.25 -12.80
CA ALA A 357 3.19 -7.15 -12.91
C ALA A 357 3.43 -8.47 -12.18
N LEU A 358 4.61 -9.08 -12.36
CA LEU A 358 5.00 -10.30 -11.65
C LEU A 358 5.13 -10.07 -10.14
N GLY A 359 5.65 -8.92 -9.72
CA GLY A 359 5.77 -8.56 -8.31
C GLY A 359 4.41 -8.42 -7.62
N PHE A 360 3.42 -7.83 -8.30
CA PHE A 360 2.04 -7.78 -7.83
C PHE A 360 1.46 -9.19 -7.66
N ILE A 361 1.59 -10.04 -8.69
CA ILE A 361 1.12 -11.43 -8.64
C ILE A 361 1.80 -12.21 -7.50
N GLY A 362 3.13 -12.11 -7.38
CA GLY A 362 3.89 -12.75 -6.31
C GLY A 362 3.40 -12.33 -4.93
N THR A 363 3.18 -11.03 -4.73
CA THR A 363 2.68 -10.48 -3.47
C THR A 363 1.29 -11.03 -3.12
N VAL A 364 0.36 -11.09 -4.07
CA VAL A 364 -0.99 -11.65 -3.84
C VAL A 364 -0.93 -13.15 -3.51
N LEU A 365 -0.09 -13.91 -4.21
CA LEU A 365 0.10 -15.34 -3.98
C LEU A 365 0.76 -15.64 -2.62
N SER A 366 1.49 -14.69 -2.04
CA SER A 366 2.12 -14.85 -0.73
C SER A 366 1.10 -15.03 0.40
N TRP A 367 -0.09 -14.42 0.33
CA TRP A 367 -1.08 -14.45 1.41
C TRP A 367 -1.58 -15.87 1.72
N PRO A 368 -2.11 -16.63 0.74
CA PRO A 368 -2.52 -18.02 0.99
C PRO A 368 -1.33 -18.93 1.32
N LEU A 369 -0.12 -18.61 0.84
CA LEU A 369 1.08 -19.39 1.13
C LEU A 369 1.51 -19.24 2.59
N MET A 370 1.53 -18.00 3.11
CA MET A 370 1.84 -17.69 4.51
C MET A 370 0.89 -18.36 5.49
N ALA A 371 -0.40 -18.43 5.15
CA ALA A 371 -1.40 -19.11 5.95
C ALA A 371 -1.16 -20.63 6.06
N ARG A 372 -0.68 -21.29 4.99
CA ARG A 372 -0.51 -22.76 4.95
C ARG A 372 0.86 -23.23 5.43
N VAL A 373 1.94 -22.66 4.90
CA VAL A 373 3.30 -23.23 5.06
C VAL A 373 4.00 -22.75 6.33
N GLY A 374 3.73 -21.51 6.76
CA GLY A 374 4.45 -20.86 7.87
C GLY A 374 5.52 -19.88 7.39
N ARG A 375 5.74 -18.84 8.19
CA ARG A 375 6.52 -17.66 7.78
C ARG A 375 8.01 -17.99 7.72
N ARG A 376 8.53 -18.73 8.71
CA ARG A 376 9.95 -19.08 8.78
C ARG A 376 10.35 -19.92 7.58
N LYS A 377 9.56 -20.93 7.22
CA LYS A 377 9.87 -21.82 6.09
C LYS A 377 9.92 -21.05 4.78
N ILE A 378 8.92 -20.20 4.51
CA ILE A 378 8.86 -19.39 3.29
C ILE A 378 10.05 -18.44 3.23
N TYR A 379 10.35 -17.74 4.31
CA TYR A 379 11.44 -16.76 4.35
C TYR A 379 12.81 -17.41 4.14
N VAL A 380 13.10 -18.50 4.85
CA VAL A 380 14.39 -19.20 4.76
C VAL A 380 14.60 -19.83 3.39
N TRP A 381 13.60 -20.54 2.85
CA TRP A 381 13.71 -21.14 1.51
C TRP A 381 13.68 -20.09 0.40
N GLY A 382 12.99 -18.97 0.61
CA GLY A 382 13.05 -17.80 -0.26
C GLY A 382 14.47 -17.26 -0.38
N LEU A 383 15.15 -16.99 0.75
CA LEU A 383 16.54 -16.53 0.75
C LEU A 383 17.50 -17.52 0.07
N PHE A 384 17.31 -18.83 0.28
CA PHE A 384 18.09 -19.85 -0.42
C PHE A 384 17.88 -19.77 -1.94
N LEU A 385 16.63 -19.71 -2.40
CA LEU A 385 16.32 -19.66 -3.83
C LEU A 385 16.84 -18.37 -4.48
N LEU A 386 16.70 -17.22 -3.81
CA LEU A 386 17.26 -15.95 -4.26
C LEU A 386 18.78 -16.01 -4.37
N THR A 387 19.47 -16.64 -3.41
CA THR A 387 20.92 -16.85 -3.46
C THR A 387 21.31 -17.64 -4.71
N VAL A 388 20.60 -18.72 -5.02
CA VAL A 388 20.86 -19.55 -6.22
C VAL A 388 20.62 -18.73 -7.49
N ILE A 389 19.50 -18.01 -7.59
CA ILE A 389 19.19 -17.20 -8.77
C ILE A 389 20.27 -16.13 -8.99
N LEU A 390 20.64 -15.39 -7.95
CA LEU A 390 21.68 -14.35 -8.03
C LEU A 390 23.05 -14.93 -8.40
N PHE A 391 23.40 -16.11 -7.87
CA PHE A 391 24.64 -16.78 -8.22
C PHE A 391 24.67 -17.17 -9.71
N VAL A 392 23.57 -17.73 -10.23
CA VAL A 392 23.44 -18.08 -11.66
C VAL A 392 23.49 -16.82 -12.54
N THR A 393 22.82 -15.74 -12.15
CA THR A 393 22.88 -14.45 -12.85
C THR A 393 24.31 -13.90 -12.90
N GLY A 394 25.06 -14.01 -11.79
CA GLY A 394 26.47 -13.64 -11.74
C GLY A 394 27.33 -14.46 -12.71
N CYS A 395 27.12 -15.78 -12.77
CA CYS A 395 27.81 -16.67 -13.70
C CYS A 395 27.56 -16.31 -15.17
N LEU A 396 26.33 -15.95 -15.54
CA LEU A 396 26.00 -15.49 -16.90
C LEU A 396 26.66 -14.15 -17.26
N GLY A 397 27.00 -13.34 -16.25
CA GLY A 397 27.72 -12.08 -16.38
C GLY A 397 29.25 -12.19 -16.56
N ILE A 398 29.83 -13.40 -16.47
CA ILE A 398 31.28 -13.59 -16.63
C ILE A 398 31.74 -13.43 -18.09
N PRO A 399 31.13 -14.14 -19.08
CA PRO A 399 31.62 -14.11 -20.45
C PRO A 399 31.26 -12.78 -21.18
N PRO A 400 31.94 -12.44 -22.29
CA PRO A 400 31.71 -11.18 -23.03
C PRO A 400 30.26 -10.99 -23.43
N LYS A 401 29.69 -9.77 -23.40
CA LYS A 401 28.24 -9.56 -23.64
C LYS A 401 27.77 -10.22 -24.95
N ALA A 402 26.64 -10.94 -24.89
CA ALA A 402 25.98 -11.54 -26.05
C ALA A 402 24.47 -11.47 -25.85
N ALA A 403 23.71 -11.22 -26.92
CA ALA A 403 22.26 -11.00 -26.85
C ALA A 403 21.52 -12.10 -26.10
N SER A 404 21.82 -13.38 -26.37
CA SER A 404 21.20 -14.52 -25.69
C SER A 404 21.41 -14.51 -24.17
N ARG A 405 22.59 -14.09 -23.71
CA ARG A 405 22.92 -14.00 -22.29
C ARG A 405 22.32 -12.76 -21.63
N SER A 406 22.24 -11.64 -22.34
CA SER A 406 21.55 -10.43 -21.85
C SER A 406 20.07 -10.70 -21.59
N TRP A 407 19.38 -11.40 -22.50
CA TRP A 407 18.01 -11.87 -22.30
C TRP A 407 17.89 -12.91 -21.18
N GLY A 408 18.87 -13.80 -21.04
CA GLY A 408 18.95 -14.75 -19.92
C GLY A 408 19.07 -14.06 -18.56
N ILE A 409 19.95 -13.07 -18.44
CA ILE A 409 20.12 -12.24 -17.24
C ILE A 409 18.84 -11.47 -16.92
N GLY A 410 18.20 -10.87 -17.93
CA GLY A 410 16.95 -10.16 -17.75
C GLY A 410 15.81 -11.06 -17.26
N SER A 411 15.67 -12.24 -17.85
CA SER A 411 14.67 -13.24 -17.45
C SER A 411 14.88 -13.75 -16.02
N LEU A 412 16.14 -13.97 -15.62
CA LEU A 412 16.45 -14.37 -14.24
C LEU A 412 16.12 -13.28 -13.23
N LEU A 413 16.21 -11.99 -13.59
CA LEU A 413 15.79 -10.89 -12.72
C LEU A 413 14.27 -10.87 -12.54
N LEU A 414 13.48 -11.23 -13.56
CA LEU A 414 12.04 -11.42 -13.41
C LEU A 414 11.72 -12.57 -12.45
N VAL A 415 12.41 -13.71 -12.59
CA VAL A 415 12.25 -14.86 -11.69
C VAL A 415 12.67 -14.51 -10.26
N TYR A 416 13.76 -13.74 -10.11
CA TYR A 416 14.20 -13.21 -8.82
C TYR A 416 13.12 -12.33 -8.19
N THR A 417 12.54 -11.40 -8.95
CA THR A 417 11.50 -10.48 -8.47
C THR A 417 10.26 -11.25 -8.00
N PHE A 418 9.75 -12.16 -8.83
CA PHE A 418 8.62 -13.00 -8.45
C PHE A 418 8.90 -13.82 -7.18
N THR A 419 10.10 -14.42 -7.09
CA THR A 419 10.53 -15.20 -5.93
C THR A 419 10.62 -14.33 -4.68
N TYR A 420 11.15 -13.13 -4.80
CA TYR A 420 11.29 -12.19 -3.69
C TYR A 420 9.90 -11.75 -3.18
N ASP A 421 8.98 -11.40 -4.09
CA ASP A 421 7.66 -10.90 -3.75
C ASP A 421 6.68 -11.98 -3.28
N ILE A 422 6.89 -13.26 -3.64
CA ILE A 422 6.11 -14.36 -3.03
C ILE A 422 6.70 -14.82 -1.67
N THR A 423 7.96 -14.48 -1.38
CA THR A 423 8.66 -14.93 -0.17
C THR A 423 9.09 -13.78 0.74
N VAL A 424 10.32 -13.27 0.58
CA VAL A 424 11.00 -12.37 1.51
C VAL A 424 10.25 -11.05 1.69
N GLY A 425 9.71 -10.48 0.61
CA GLY A 425 9.03 -9.19 0.61
C GLY A 425 7.89 -9.13 1.62
N PRO A 426 6.76 -9.83 1.40
CA PRO A 426 5.60 -9.80 2.30
C PRO A 426 5.86 -10.44 3.66
N VAL A 427 6.59 -11.55 3.71
CA VAL A 427 6.82 -12.30 4.95
C VAL A 427 7.61 -11.49 5.98
N CYS A 428 8.53 -10.62 5.53
CA CYS A 428 9.28 -9.73 6.42
C CYS A 428 8.37 -8.82 7.25
N TYR A 429 7.33 -8.23 6.63
CA TYR A 429 6.39 -7.36 7.33
C TYR A 429 5.62 -8.11 8.42
N SER A 430 5.19 -9.34 8.15
CA SER A 430 4.52 -10.19 9.13
C SER A 430 5.44 -10.58 10.29
N LEU A 431 6.66 -11.04 10.00
CA LEU A 431 7.62 -11.46 11.03
C LEU A 431 7.97 -10.32 11.98
N VAL A 432 8.22 -9.11 11.46
CA VAL A 432 8.62 -7.98 12.30
C VAL A 432 7.45 -7.46 13.14
N ALA A 433 6.20 -7.65 12.70
CA ALA A 433 5.03 -7.33 13.51
C ALA A 433 4.77 -8.38 14.61
N GLU A 434 5.05 -9.66 14.34
CA GLU A 434 4.67 -10.79 15.20
C GLU A 434 5.71 -11.11 16.30
N LEU A 435 7.01 -10.94 16.03
CA LEU A 435 8.10 -11.40 16.90
C LEU A 435 8.48 -10.48 18.10
N PRO A 436 8.32 -9.15 18.04
CA PRO A 436 8.58 -8.30 19.19
C PRO A 436 7.65 -8.61 20.36
N SER A 437 8.16 -8.39 21.59
CA SER A 437 7.32 -8.49 22.80
C SER A 437 6.18 -7.49 22.71
N SER A 438 5.00 -7.88 23.17
CA SER A 438 3.81 -7.03 23.31
C SER A 438 4.14 -5.65 23.92
N ARG A 439 4.95 -5.64 24.98
CA ARG A 439 5.37 -4.42 25.71
C ARG A 439 6.31 -3.49 24.95
N LEU A 440 7.19 -4.03 24.11
CA LEU A 440 8.22 -3.28 23.39
C LEU A 440 8.01 -3.25 21.88
N ARG A 441 6.83 -3.68 21.41
CA ARG A 441 6.55 -3.92 19.98
C ARG A 441 6.82 -2.69 19.14
N GLN A 442 6.21 -1.56 19.47
CA GLN A 442 6.35 -0.33 18.70
C GLN A 442 7.81 0.13 18.63
N ARG A 443 8.52 0.14 19.77
CA ARG A 443 9.93 0.58 19.82
C ARG A 443 10.85 -0.36 19.04
N THR A 444 10.62 -1.67 19.14
CA THR A 444 11.38 -2.67 18.38
C THR A 444 11.16 -2.52 16.88
N ILE A 445 9.91 -2.34 16.43
CA ILE A 445 9.59 -2.11 15.01
C ILE A 445 10.26 -0.83 14.51
N VAL A 446 10.24 0.25 15.29
CA VAL A 446 10.91 1.52 14.94
C VAL A 446 12.42 1.31 14.81
N LEU A 447 13.06 0.63 15.76
CA LEU A 447 14.49 0.32 15.68
C LEU A 447 14.81 -0.53 14.44
N ALA A 448 14.00 -1.55 14.17
CA ALA A 448 14.18 -2.42 13.01
C ALA A 448 14.01 -1.68 11.67
N ARG A 449 13.05 -0.75 11.59
CA ARG A 449 12.86 0.09 10.40
C ARG A 449 14.00 1.09 10.21
N ASN A 450 14.55 1.66 11.29
CA ASN A 450 15.75 2.50 11.19
C ASN A 450 16.96 1.68 10.72
N ALA A 451 17.12 0.46 11.22
CA ALA A 451 18.17 -0.45 10.75
C ALA A 451 18.04 -0.76 9.25
N TYR A 452 16.83 -1.03 8.76
CA TYR A 452 16.53 -1.15 7.33
C TYR A 452 16.96 0.09 6.55
N ASN A 453 16.57 1.29 7.00
CA ASN A 453 16.88 2.54 6.28
C ASN A 453 18.38 2.81 6.24
N ILE A 454 19.08 2.69 7.37
CA ILE A 454 20.52 2.94 7.48
C ILE A 454 21.29 1.97 6.57
N VAL A 455 20.99 0.68 6.66
CA VAL A 455 21.63 -0.32 5.81
C VAL A 455 21.22 -0.15 4.35
N GLY A 456 19.98 0.26 4.06
CA GLY A 456 19.51 0.53 2.72
C GLY A 456 20.21 1.70 2.05
N VAL A 457 20.50 2.78 2.78
CA VAL A 457 21.34 3.87 2.25
C VAL A 457 22.72 3.33 1.87
N ALA A 458 23.38 2.59 2.76
CA ALA A 458 24.72 2.08 2.51
C ALA A 458 24.77 1.02 1.38
N TYR A 459 23.89 0.02 1.42
CA TYR A 459 23.93 -1.11 0.51
C TYR A 459 23.18 -0.83 -0.79
N THR A 460 21.95 -0.34 -0.73
CA THR A 460 21.13 -0.15 -1.94
C THR A 460 21.49 1.13 -2.69
N ASN A 461 21.56 2.26 -1.97
CA ASN A 461 21.75 3.55 -2.64
C ASN A 461 23.23 3.83 -2.96
N ILE A 462 24.18 3.41 -2.13
CA ILE A 462 25.60 3.62 -2.41
C ILE A 462 26.18 2.42 -3.17
N ILE A 463 26.31 1.25 -2.52
CA ILE A 463 26.96 0.08 -3.12
C ILE A 463 26.22 -0.38 -4.39
N GLY A 464 24.89 -0.45 -4.36
CA GLY A 464 24.07 -0.85 -5.49
C GLY A 464 24.31 0.02 -6.73
N LEU A 465 24.18 1.35 -6.61
CA LEU A 465 24.37 2.27 -7.73
C LEU A 465 25.82 2.27 -8.24
N TYR A 466 26.81 2.29 -7.35
CA TYR A 466 28.22 2.27 -7.75
C TYR A 466 28.60 0.98 -8.47
N SER A 467 28.04 -0.16 -8.03
CA SER A 467 28.29 -1.46 -8.66
C SER A 467 27.77 -1.56 -10.10
N LEU A 468 26.70 -0.84 -10.42
CA LEU A 468 26.09 -0.84 -11.75
C LEU A 468 26.62 0.27 -12.64
N ASN A 469 27.13 1.36 -12.08
CA ASN A 469 27.57 2.51 -12.84
C ASN A 469 28.84 2.23 -13.68
N PRO A 470 28.79 2.39 -15.02
CA PRO A 470 29.94 2.22 -15.92
C PRO A 470 31.15 3.10 -15.61
N THR A 471 30.94 4.29 -15.05
CA THR A 471 32.01 5.25 -14.74
C THR A 471 32.56 5.08 -13.32
N ALA A 472 31.96 4.20 -12.50
CA ALA A 472 32.43 3.88 -11.17
C ALA A 472 33.01 2.45 -11.12
N TRP A 473 32.35 1.50 -10.44
CA TRP A 473 32.88 0.15 -10.28
C TRP A 473 32.60 -0.76 -11.48
N ASN A 474 31.56 -0.45 -12.26
CA ASN A 474 31.24 -1.14 -13.52
C ASN A 474 31.22 -2.67 -13.41
N TRP A 475 30.63 -3.21 -12.34
CA TRP A 475 30.51 -4.66 -12.18
C TRP A 475 29.37 -5.22 -13.06
N GLY A 476 28.38 -4.39 -13.41
CA GLY A 476 27.23 -4.80 -14.22
C GLY A 476 26.56 -6.05 -13.63
N ALA A 477 26.34 -7.07 -14.46
CA ALA A 477 25.76 -8.35 -14.02
C ALA A 477 26.62 -9.12 -12.99
N LYS A 478 27.94 -8.90 -12.94
CA LYS A 478 28.83 -9.56 -11.96
C LYS A 478 28.57 -9.09 -10.53
N SER A 479 27.95 -7.92 -10.36
CA SER A 479 27.49 -7.46 -9.03
C SER A 479 26.55 -8.48 -8.36
N ALA A 480 25.88 -9.34 -9.13
CA ALA A 480 25.02 -10.39 -8.59
C ALA A 480 25.77 -11.37 -7.68
N PHE A 481 27.08 -11.59 -7.86
CA PHE A 481 27.88 -12.39 -6.91
C PHE A 481 27.99 -11.76 -5.53
N PHE A 482 28.18 -10.43 -5.47
CA PHE A 482 28.23 -9.71 -4.20
C PHE A 482 26.90 -9.85 -3.45
N TRP A 483 25.78 -9.68 -4.15
CA TRP A 483 24.46 -9.82 -3.55
C TRP A 483 24.11 -11.27 -3.22
N ALA A 484 24.55 -12.24 -4.02
CA ALA A 484 24.41 -13.66 -3.71
C ALA A 484 25.15 -14.02 -2.41
N GLY A 485 26.37 -13.51 -2.20
CA GLY A 485 27.12 -13.69 -0.96
C GLY A 485 26.38 -13.14 0.26
N ASN A 486 25.85 -11.92 0.17
CA ASN A 486 25.05 -11.32 1.24
C ASN A 486 23.76 -12.10 1.49
N CYS A 487 23.05 -12.51 0.43
CA CYS A 487 21.84 -13.32 0.53
C CYS A 487 22.11 -14.68 1.19
N ALA A 488 23.26 -15.31 0.90
CA ALA A 488 23.69 -16.55 1.53
C ALA A 488 23.93 -16.36 3.05
N LEU A 489 24.54 -15.26 3.47
CA LEU A 489 24.71 -14.92 4.88
C LEU A 489 23.36 -14.70 5.57
N CYS A 490 22.43 -14.01 4.91
CA CYS A 490 21.05 -13.86 5.38
C CYS A 490 20.36 -15.22 5.54
N PHE A 491 20.52 -16.13 4.57
CA PHE A 491 19.98 -17.47 4.62
C PHE A 491 20.52 -18.24 5.84
N VAL A 492 21.84 -18.25 6.04
CA VAL A 492 22.47 -18.93 7.18
C VAL A 492 21.95 -18.34 8.49
N TRP A 493 21.92 -17.02 8.62
CA TRP A 493 21.38 -16.36 9.81
C TRP A 493 19.91 -16.72 10.05
N ALA A 494 19.05 -16.59 9.03
CA ALA A 494 17.63 -16.88 9.14
C ALA A 494 17.39 -18.36 9.49
N TYR A 495 18.20 -19.27 8.97
CA TYR A 495 18.11 -20.69 9.30
C TYR A 495 18.32 -20.96 10.80
N PHE A 496 19.29 -20.31 11.44
CA PHE A 496 19.61 -20.54 12.85
C PHE A 496 18.84 -19.67 13.84
N ARG A 497 18.53 -18.42 13.49
CA ARG A 497 18.03 -17.40 14.43
C ARG A 497 16.56 -17.06 14.25
N LEU A 498 15.99 -17.22 13.07
CA LEU A 498 14.58 -16.85 12.81
C LEU A 498 13.64 -17.94 13.34
N PRO A 499 12.72 -17.62 14.28
CA PRO A 499 11.73 -18.55 14.80
C PRO A 499 10.46 -18.59 13.93
N GLU A 500 9.63 -19.62 14.12
CA GLU A 500 8.32 -19.75 13.46
C GLU A 500 7.21 -19.24 14.38
N PRO A 501 6.50 -18.15 14.02
CA PRO A 501 5.38 -17.61 14.80
C PRO A 501 4.01 -18.20 14.44
N LYS A 502 3.89 -18.97 13.35
CA LYS A 502 2.60 -19.51 12.89
C LYS A 502 1.87 -20.27 14.00
N ASP A 503 0.56 -20.02 14.11
CA ASP A 503 -0.38 -20.67 15.03
C ASP A 503 -0.03 -20.46 16.52
N ARG A 504 0.66 -19.36 16.85
CA ARG A 504 1.01 -18.98 18.23
C ARG A 504 0.43 -17.64 18.63
N SER A 505 -0.04 -17.57 19.86
CA SER A 505 -0.41 -16.32 20.53
C SER A 505 0.85 -15.53 20.95
N TYR A 506 0.68 -14.22 21.16
CA TYR A 506 1.77 -13.38 21.65
C TYR A 506 2.27 -13.82 23.04
N ALA A 507 1.39 -14.33 23.89
CA ALA A 507 1.74 -14.84 25.21
C ALA A 507 2.61 -16.12 25.12
N GLU A 508 2.27 -17.06 24.23
CA GLU A 508 3.09 -18.25 23.98
C GLU A 508 4.47 -17.89 23.44
N LEU A 509 4.54 -16.91 22.52
CA LEU A 509 5.82 -16.41 22.01
C LEU A 509 6.65 -15.78 23.15
N ASP A 510 6.03 -14.93 23.98
CA ASP A 510 6.61 -14.36 25.21
C ASP A 510 7.28 -15.44 26.08
N MET A 511 6.56 -16.51 26.39
CA MET A 511 7.11 -17.62 27.15
C MET A 511 8.23 -18.41 26.43
N LEU A 512 8.10 -18.69 25.13
CA LEU A 512 9.13 -19.41 24.36
C LEU A 512 10.46 -18.66 24.34
N PHE A 513 10.39 -17.33 24.24
CA PHE A 513 11.55 -16.47 24.29
C PHE A 513 12.14 -16.36 25.69
N ASP A 514 11.30 -16.28 26.73
CA ASP A 514 11.73 -16.26 28.15
C ASP A 514 12.40 -17.57 28.58
N GLN A 515 11.87 -18.71 28.14
CA GLN A 515 12.46 -20.04 28.33
C GLN A 515 13.77 -20.24 27.52
N GLY A 516 14.15 -19.29 26.68
CA GLY A 516 15.38 -19.36 25.90
C GLY A 516 15.38 -20.44 24.81
N VAL A 517 14.20 -20.89 24.36
CA VAL A 517 14.07 -21.97 23.37
C VAL A 517 14.83 -21.63 22.08
N SER A 518 15.47 -22.61 21.45
CA SER A 518 16.14 -22.41 20.16
C SER A 518 15.11 -22.06 19.07
N ALA A 519 15.41 -21.10 18.20
CA ALA A 519 14.49 -20.62 17.17
C ALA A 519 13.90 -21.75 16.29
N ARG A 520 14.70 -22.80 16.05
CA ARG A 520 14.29 -23.99 15.27
C ARG A 520 13.24 -24.86 15.95
N LYS A 521 13.11 -24.77 17.28
CA LYS A 521 12.18 -25.59 18.09
C LYS A 521 10.90 -24.86 18.45
N PHE A 522 10.70 -23.61 18.01
CA PHE A 522 9.49 -22.83 18.32
C PHE A 522 8.21 -23.51 17.85
N ALA A 523 8.24 -24.11 16.66
CA ALA A 523 7.08 -24.82 16.13
C ALA A 523 6.71 -26.06 16.97
N THR A 524 7.71 -26.81 17.47
CA THR A 524 7.50 -28.11 18.13
C THR A 524 7.39 -28.03 19.65
N THR A 525 7.75 -26.90 20.26
CA THR A 525 7.72 -26.75 21.72
C THR A 525 6.31 -26.40 22.18
N TYR A 526 5.74 -27.22 23.06
CA TYR A 526 4.44 -26.93 23.68
C TYR A 526 4.61 -25.99 24.87
N VAL A 527 3.75 -24.98 24.96
CA VAL A 527 3.76 -24.01 26.06
C VAL A 527 2.31 -23.70 26.44
N ASN A 528 2.01 -23.73 27.74
CA ASN A 528 0.69 -23.40 28.26
C ASN A 528 0.73 -22.02 28.96
N PRO A 529 0.15 -20.96 28.35
CA PRO A 529 0.18 -19.61 28.92
C PRO A 529 -0.56 -19.47 30.26
N TYR A 530 -1.46 -20.40 30.60
CA TYR A 530 -2.29 -20.33 31.80
C TYR A 530 -1.78 -21.18 32.98
N GLU A 531 -0.74 -21.98 32.79
CA GLU A 531 -0.13 -22.75 33.89
C GLU A 531 0.73 -21.89 34.81
N THR A 532 1.34 -20.82 34.29
CA THR A 532 2.22 -19.94 35.06
C THR A 532 1.46 -19.11 36.10
N GLU A 533 0.21 -18.70 35.79
CA GLU A 533 -0.66 -17.97 36.73
C GLU A 533 -1.04 -18.82 37.97
N ARG A 534 -1.21 -20.14 37.80
CA ARG A 534 -1.50 -21.05 38.92
C ARG A 534 -0.35 -21.18 39.91
N ARG A 535 0.91 -21.10 39.44
CA ARG A 535 2.08 -21.14 40.32
C ARG A 535 2.27 -19.84 41.10
N SER A 536 2.04 -18.67 40.47
CA SER A 536 2.11 -17.38 41.17
C SER A 536 0.99 -17.18 42.19
N GLY A 537 -0.19 -17.80 42.00
CA GLY A 537 -1.29 -17.77 42.97
C GLY A 537 -1.12 -18.73 44.14
N GLN A 538 -0.39 -19.84 43.98
CA GLN A 538 -0.12 -20.78 45.08
C GLN A 538 0.98 -20.31 46.04
N ASP A 539 1.93 -19.48 45.58
CA ASP A 539 2.96 -18.90 46.44
C ASP A 539 2.48 -17.70 47.28
N SER A 540 1.34 -17.08 46.92
CA SER A 540 0.69 -16.05 47.75
C SER A 540 -0.19 -16.64 48.86
N ASP A 541 -0.78 -17.81 48.65
CA ASP A 541 -1.64 -18.48 49.65
C ASP A 541 -0.84 -19.25 50.73
N SER A 542 0.41 -19.61 50.47
CA SER A 542 1.26 -20.30 51.45
C SER A 542 1.87 -19.38 52.50
N LYS A 543 1.94 -18.06 52.25
CA LYS A 543 2.46 -17.06 53.22
C LYS A 543 1.39 -16.44 54.12
N GLY A 544 0.11 -16.73 53.91
CA GLY A 544 -1.01 -16.20 54.71
C GLY A 544 -1.50 -17.10 55.85
N LYS A 545 -0.90 -18.28 56.06
CA LYS A 545 -1.49 -19.34 56.92
C LYS A 545 -0.63 -19.79 58.12
N VAL A 546 0.34 -18.98 58.56
CA VAL A 546 1.14 -19.25 59.78
C VAL A 546 1.09 -18.03 60.72
N MET A 547 -0.10 -17.63 61.17
CA MET A 547 -0.25 -16.77 62.34
C MET A 547 -1.68 -16.78 62.90
N SER A 548 -2.14 -17.94 63.37
CA SER A 548 -3.24 -18.04 64.32
C SER A 548 -3.24 -19.43 64.95
N HIS A 549 -3.17 -19.48 66.29
CA HIS A 549 -3.10 -20.63 67.21
C HIS A 549 -1.72 -20.98 67.72
N VAL A 550 -1.29 -20.27 68.77
CA VAL A 550 -0.83 -20.88 70.03
C VAL A 550 -1.27 -19.94 71.16
N GLU A 551 -2.10 -20.46 72.08
CA GLU A 551 -2.32 -19.94 73.44
C GLU A 551 -1.07 -20.12 74.30
#